data_AF-A0A195ERR4-F1
#
_entry.id   AF-A0A195ERR4-F1
#
_cell.length_a   1.000
_cell.length_b   1.000
_cell.length_c   1.000
_cell.angle_alpha   90.00
_cell.angle_beta   90.00
_cell.angle_gamma   90.00
#
_symmetry.space_group_name_H-M   'P 1'
#
loop_
_entity.id
_entity.type
_entity.pdbx_description
1 polymer ?
#
loop_
_entity_poly.entity_id
_entity_poly.type
_entity_poly.pdbx_seq_one_letter_code
_entity_poly.pdbx_strand_id
1 'polypeptide(L)'
;MIADSDNQYAASYLKTGATRGTVYQVKLLTWIAWKLMCQKDARISNWWLATEVQNALGFHDLVLKYAINDIKGDGSISDKKYMYRFMQIKHKRSLTNKSNITSVHLLSQNKLHRQGSLIYLFKAYINMLDSFEKITPDQILDLTIFTNMDIEAFNFLVPVENDRLYGFEEKGKRYRIDIQALKKKPRIMLCLYHIKEDENIISGFLRKLVFMVHQPSEHELEELIIADMGKTFNTPQIFYDNLYKNMINWFLIYDGGKAPYLTKDCVKEHLKKTEAVMKEVKNTEIFVDCPVLNLSDELKLLSL
;
A
#
# COMPACT_ATOMS: atom_id res chain seq x y z
N MET A 1 1.81 25.10 19.25
CA MET A 1 2.81 25.12 20.35
C MET A 1 4.19 25.11 19.74
N ILE A 2 4.96 26.18 19.95
CA ILE A 2 6.39 26.19 19.63
C ILE A 2 7.06 25.47 20.81
N ALA A 3 7.54 24.25 20.58
CA ALA A 3 8.25 23.49 21.60
C ALA A 3 9.60 24.16 21.85
N ASP A 4 9.84 24.54 23.11
CA ASP A 4 11.08 25.16 23.58
C ASP A 4 12.29 24.30 23.16
N SER A 5 13.30 24.91 22.53
CA SER A 5 14.43 24.16 21.94
C SER A 5 15.27 23.44 22.97
N ASP A 6 15.23 23.90 24.23
CA ASP A 6 15.98 23.33 25.36
C ASP A 6 15.40 21.99 25.85
N ASN A 7 14.20 21.60 25.40
CA ASN A 7 13.53 20.35 25.75
C ASN A 7 13.57 19.29 24.63
N GLN A 8 14.51 19.39 23.69
CA GLN A 8 14.64 18.48 22.56
C GLN A 8 16.00 17.76 22.56
N TYR A 9 16.02 16.51 22.10
CA TYR A 9 17.26 15.74 21.93
C TYR A 9 17.39 15.21 20.51
N ALA A 10 18.63 15.05 20.05
CA ALA A 10 18.93 14.41 18.78
C ALA A 10 18.49 12.94 18.84
N ALA A 11 17.40 12.62 18.13
CA ALA A 11 16.87 11.28 18.04
C ALA A 11 17.75 10.41 17.12
N SER A 12 18.07 9.18 17.56
CA SER A 12 18.93 8.25 16.82
C SER A 12 18.15 7.23 15.98
N TYR A 13 18.92 6.52 15.15
CA TYR A 13 18.62 5.33 14.33
C TYR A 13 17.15 4.88 14.19
N LEU A 14 16.51 4.37 15.25
CA LEU A 14 15.14 3.85 15.22
C LEU A 14 14.08 4.92 14.90
N LYS A 15 14.29 6.15 15.40
CA LYS A 15 13.38 7.28 15.15
C LYS A 15 13.58 7.90 13.75
N THR A 16 14.69 7.56 13.08
CA THR A 16 15.12 8.14 11.80
C THR A 16 15.12 7.17 10.62
N GLY A 17 14.96 5.86 10.83
CA GLY A 17 15.23 4.82 9.83
C GLY A 17 14.07 3.86 9.56
N ALA A 18 14.40 2.56 9.49
CA ALA A 18 13.56 1.48 8.97
C ALA A 18 12.19 1.33 9.64
N THR A 19 12.10 1.53 10.96
CA THR A 19 10.85 1.37 11.72
C THR A 19 9.73 2.26 11.20
N ARG A 20 10.03 3.51 10.81
CA ARG A 20 9.00 4.40 10.22
C ARG A 20 8.51 3.92 8.86
N GLY A 21 9.40 3.35 8.04
CA GLY A 21 9.02 2.75 6.77
C GLY A 21 8.04 1.61 6.97
N THR A 22 8.33 0.73 7.94
CA THR A 22 7.45 -0.39 8.32
C THR A 22 6.12 0.12 8.88
N VAL A 23 6.13 1.10 9.80
CA VAL A 23 4.89 1.68 10.35
C VAL A 23 4.01 2.24 9.23
N TYR A 24 4.59 3.00 8.29
CA TYR A 24 3.85 3.53 7.15
C TYR A 24 3.26 2.42 6.27
N GLN A 25 4.05 1.39 5.96
CA GLN A 25 3.61 0.23 5.17
C GLN A 25 2.44 -0.48 5.85
N VAL A 26 2.50 -0.71 7.17
CA VAL A 26 1.41 -1.37 7.91
C VAL A 26 0.16 -0.49 7.96
N LYS A 27 0.28 0.83 8.15
CA LYS A 27 -0.87 1.75 8.06
C LYS A 27 -1.53 1.70 6.68
N LEU A 28 -0.72 1.68 5.60
CA LEU A 28 -1.24 1.56 4.24
C LEU A 28 -1.91 0.19 4.01
N LEU A 29 -1.36 -0.89 4.56
CA LEU A 29 -1.98 -2.21 4.51
C LEU A 29 -3.33 -2.21 5.26
N THR A 30 -3.43 -1.54 6.40
CA THR A 30 -4.70 -1.34 7.13
C THR A 30 -5.72 -0.60 6.27
N TRP A 31 -5.33 0.50 5.62
CA TRP A 31 -6.19 1.20 4.66
C TRP A 31 -6.71 0.26 3.59
N ILE A 32 -5.81 -0.47 2.92
CA ILE A 32 -6.17 -1.32 1.77
C ILE A 32 -7.06 -2.48 2.21
N ALA A 33 -6.76 -3.13 3.34
CA ALA A 33 -7.61 -4.15 3.93
C ALA A 33 -9.01 -3.61 4.22
N TRP A 34 -9.12 -2.42 4.82
CA TRP A 34 -10.39 -1.75 5.05
C TRP A 34 -11.16 -1.46 3.75
N LYS A 35 -10.51 -0.85 2.75
CA LYS A 35 -11.15 -0.58 1.45
C LYS A 35 -11.62 -1.85 0.75
N LEU A 36 -10.85 -2.94 0.84
CA LEU A 36 -11.23 -4.24 0.29
C LEU A 36 -12.43 -4.88 1.02
N MET A 37 -12.67 -4.54 2.29
CA MET A 37 -13.87 -4.94 3.02
C MET A 37 -15.10 -4.12 2.61
N CYS A 38 -14.93 -2.83 2.32
CA CYS A 38 -16.02 -1.90 2.02
C CYS A 38 -16.40 -1.83 0.53
N GLN A 39 -15.52 -2.27 -0.35
CA GLN A 39 -15.74 -2.20 -1.79
C GLN A 39 -16.90 -3.13 -2.23
N LYS A 40 -17.67 -2.67 -3.23
CA LYS A 40 -18.86 -3.37 -3.76
C LYS A 40 -18.64 -4.07 -5.11
N ASP A 41 -17.43 -4.01 -5.65
CA ASP A 41 -17.08 -4.67 -6.90
C ASP A 41 -16.98 -6.18 -6.69
N ALA A 42 -17.98 -6.90 -7.21
CA ALA A 42 -18.07 -8.35 -7.13
C ALA A 42 -16.84 -9.06 -7.72
N ARG A 43 -16.14 -8.42 -8.68
CA ARG A 43 -14.97 -8.98 -9.36
C ARG A 43 -13.75 -9.12 -8.44
N ILE A 44 -13.70 -8.37 -7.35
CA ILE A 44 -12.60 -8.43 -6.37
C ILE A 44 -13.08 -8.93 -5.01
N SER A 45 -14.25 -9.57 -4.95
CA SER A 45 -14.88 -10.02 -3.71
C SER A 45 -14.11 -11.13 -2.98
N ASN A 46 -13.33 -11.92 -3.74
CA ASN A 46 -12.46 -12.98 -3.23
C ASN A 46 -10.99 -12.60 -3.46
N TRP A 47 -10.36 -12.09 -2.41
CA TRP A 47 -9.05 -11.47 -2.45
C TRP A 47 -8.09 -12.02 -1.38
N TRP A 48 -6.80 -11.91 -1.68
CA TRP A 48 -5.66 -12.24 -0.84
C TRP A 48 -4.64 -11.11 -0.91
N LEU A 49 -4.19 -10.63 0.24
CA LEU A 49 -3.07 -9.69 0.35
C LEU A 49 -1.82 -10.42 0.84
N ALA A 50 -0.68 -10.12 0.22
CA ALA A 50 0.64 -10.54 0.66
C ALA A 50 1.60 -9.36 0.66
N THR A 51 2.68 -9.48 1.43
CA THR A 51 3.73 -8.48 1.59
C THR A 51 5.09 -9.19 1.59
N GLU A 52 6.15 -8.46 1.28
CA GLU A 52 7.53 -8.98 1.30
C GLU A 52 7.72 -10.27 0.46
N VAL A 53 6.99 -10.39 -0.64
CA VAL A 53 7.00 -11.56 -1.51
C VAL A 53 8.34 -11.71 -2.23
N GLN A 54 9.11 -12.74 -1.85
CA GLN A 54 10.47 -12.99 -2.33
C GLN A 54 10.59 -13.04 -3.87
N ASN A 55 9.62 -13.63 -4.58
CA ASN A 55 9.70 -13.77 -6.03
C ASN A 55 9.12 -12.55 -6.79
N ALA A 56 8.70 -11.50 -6.08
CA ALA A 56 8.19 -10.26 -6.66
C ALA A 56 9.07 -9.05 -6.31
N LEU A 57 10.38 -9.27 -6.05
CA LEU A 57 11.31 -8.20 -5.68
C LEU A 57 11.24 -7.03 -6.66
N GLY A 58 11.09 -5.83 -6.09
CA GLY A 58 10.82 -4.60 -6.83
C GLY A 58 9.35 -4.12 -6.73
N PHE A 59 8.39 -5.04 -6.54
CA PHE A 59 6.97 -4.73 -6.30
C PHE A 59 6.34 -5.64 -5.23
N HIS A 60 7.15 -6.01 -4.25
CA HIS A 60 6.86 -6.99 -3.20
C HIS A 60 6.22 -6.38 -1.96
N ASP A 61 6.33 -5.06 -1.77
CA ASP A 61 5.87 -4.35 -0.58
C ASP A 61 4.36 -4.57 -0.35
N LEU A 62 3.58 -4.74 -1.43
CA LEU A 62 2.21 -5.26 -1.40
C LEU A 62 1.86 -5.99 -2.70
N VAL A 63 1.26 -7.17 -2.56
CA VAL A 63 0.68 -7.98 -3.64
C VAL A 63 -0.78 -8.26 -3.32
N LEU A 64 -1.69 -7.77 -4.17
CA LEU A 64 -3.10 -8.07 -4.12
C LEU A 64 -3.45 -9.07 -5.22
N LYS A 65 -3.88 -10.25 -4.82
CA LYS A 65 -4.40 -11.31 -5.69
C LYS A 65 -5.91 -11.40 -5.52
N TYR A 66 -6.65 -11.56 -6.61
CA TYR A 66 -8.10 -11.81 -6.53
C TYR A 66 -8.57 -12.72 -7.66
N ALA A 67 -9.62 -13.48 -7.38
CA ALA A 67 -10.23 -14.38 -8.35
C ALA A 67 -11.25 -13.62 -9.19
N ILE A 68 -11.15 -13.75 -10.52
CA ILE A 68 -12.20 -13.37 -11.45
C ILE A 68 -12.90 -14.65 -11.90
N ASN A 69 -14.21 -14.67 -11.70
CA ASN A 69 -15.07 -15.68 -12.30
C ASN A 69 -15.70 -15.04 -13.53
N ASP A 70 -15.31 -15.49 -14.72
CA ASP A 70 -16.07 -15.13 -15.92
C ASP A 70 -17.29 -16.07 -15.98
N ILE A 71 -18.48 -15.47 -16.03
CA ILE A 71 -19.70 -16.19 -16.38
C ILE A 71 -19.70 -16.24 -17.90
N LYS A 72 -19.51 -17.44 -18.47
CA LYS A 72 -19.64 -17.64 -19.91
C LYS A 72 -21.09 -17.38 -20.34
N GLY A 73 -21.30 -17.00 -21.60
CA GLY A 73 -22.63 -16.70 -22.14
C GLY A 73 -23.64 -17.87 -22.08
N ASP A 74 -23.17 -19.09 -21.79
CA ASP A 74 -23.97 -20.29 -21.55
C ASP A 74 -24.31 -20.55 -20.06
N GLY A 75 -23.92 -19.64 -19.17
CA GLY A 75 -24.13 -19.75 -17.72
C GLY A 75 -23.09 -20.62 -17.00
N SER A 76 -22.10 -21.20 -17.70
CA SER A 76 -21.02 -21.95 -17.07
C SER A 76 -19.93 -21.01 -16.53
N ILE A 77 -19.29 -21.42 -15.43
CA ILE A 77 -18.19 -20.67 -14.80
C ILE A 77 -16.89 -21.09 -15.50
N SER A 78 -16.12 -20.14 -16.02
CA SER A 78 -14.79 -20.43 -16.58
C SER A 78 -13.83 -20.98 -15.52
N ASP A 79 -12.71 -21.55 -15.96
CA ASP A 79 -11.59 -21.81 -15.06
C ASP A 79 -11.25 -20.54 -14.27
N LYS A 80 -10.99 -20.72 -12.98
CA LYS A 80 -10.76 -19.63 -12.03
C LYS A 80 -9.49 -18.87 -12.43
N LYS A 81 -9.66 -17.70 -13.05
CA LYS A 81 -8.55 -16.82 -13.42
C LYS A 81 -8.19 -15.93 -12.23
N TYR A 82 -6.90 -15.82 -11.93
CA TYR A 82 -6.42 -14.87 -10.93
C TYR A 82 -5.85 -13.63 -11.60
N MET A 83 -6.18 -12.48 -11.03
CA MET A 83 -5.57 -11.20 -11.35
C MET A 83 -4.75 -10.69 -10.17
N TYR A 84 -3.73 -9.92 -10.50
CA TYR A 84 -2.74 -9.43 -9.56
C TYR A 84 -2.53 -7.93 -9.73
N ARG A 85 -2.37 -7.25 -8.60
CA ARG A 85 -1.89 -5.87 -8.51
C ARG A 85 -0.68 -5.86 -7.61
N PHE A 86 0.40 -5.26 -8.08
CA PHE A 86 1.64 -5.18 -7.31
C PHE A 86 1.96 -3.75 -6.98
N MET A 87 2.59 -3.53 -5.83
CA MET A 87 2.93 -2.20 -5.36
C MET A 87 4.31 -2.18 -4.72
N GLN A 88 5.04 -1.12 -5.01
CA GLN A 88 6.24 -0.72 -4.31
C GLN A 88 5.93 0.54 -3.50
N ILE A 89 6.15 0.51 -2.20
CA ILE A 89 5.90 1.60 -1.25
C ILE A 89 7.22 2.27 -0.93
N LYS A 90 7.32 3.57 -1.24
CA LYS A 90 8.53 4.37 -1.02
C LYS A 90 8.14 5.73 -0.45
N HIS A 91 7.98 5.76 0.87
CA HIS A 91 7.68 6.97 1.61
C HIS A 91 8.97 7.63 2.14
N LYS A 92 9.18 8.91 1.83
CA LYS A 92 10.27 9.72 2.38
C LYS A 92 9.81 10.45 3.63
N ARG A 93 10.62 10.37 4.70
CA ARG A 93 10.33 11.06 5.97
C ARG A 93 10.32 12.59 5.84
N SER A 94 11.23 13.14 5.04
CA SER A 94 11.38 14.59 4.85
C SER A 94 11.49 14.88 3.37
N LEU A 95 10.70 15.84 2.91
CA LEU A 95 10.68 16.34 1.54
C LEU A 95 11.48 17.65 1.46
N THR A 96 12.77 17.63 1.81
CA THR A 96 13.68 18.78 1.60
C THR A 96 14.27 18.74 0.18
N ASN A 97 14.38 19.90 -0.49
CA ASN A 97 15.04 20.31 -1.77
C ASN A 97 15.43 19.29 -2.88
N LYS A 98 15.05 18.02 -2.81
CA LYS A 98 15.31 16.90 -3.74
C LYS A 98 14.19 15.85 -3.62
N SER A 99 12.96 16.32 -3.43
CA SER A 99 11.76 15.50 -3.22
C SER A 99 11.13 14.99 -4.51
N ASN A 100 11.67 15.34 -5.68
CA ASN A 100 11.03 15.05 -6.95
C ASN A 100 11.76 13.93 -7.70
N ILE A 101 10.99 13.03 -8.30
CA ILE A 101 11.50 12.08 -9.29
C ILE A 101 11.76 12.86 -10.58
N THR A 102 13.03 13.12 -10.88
CA THR A 102 13.50 13.82 -12.09
C THR A 102 14.02 12.86 -13.15
N SER A 103 14.27 13.38 -14.36
CA SER A 103 14.73 12.59 -15.52
C SER A 103 15.98 11.76 -15.28
N VAL A 104 16.89 12.21 -14.41
CA VAL A 104 18.12 11.49 -14.01
C VAL A 104 17.81 10.15 -13.34
N HIS A 105 16.65 10.02 -12.68
CA HIS A 105 16.25 8.79 -12.01
C HIS A 105 15.77 7.72 -13.00
N LEU A 106 15.13 8.12 -14.10
CA LEU A 106 14.44 7.24 -15.05
C LEU A 106 15.33 6.14 -15.65
N LEU A 107 16.60 6.46 -15.88
CA LEU A 107 17.61 5.53 -16.42
C LEU A 107 18.71 5.21 -15.42
N SER A 108 18.56 5.60 -14.15
CA SER A 108 19.60 5.39 -13.17
C SER A 108 19.72 3.92 -12.78
N GLN A 109 20.95 3.43 -12.69
CA GLN A 109 21.26 2.13 -12.09
C GLN A 109 21.61 2.25 -10.59
N ASN A 110 21.67 3.46 -10.06
CA ASN A 110 21.97 3.71 -8.65
C ASN A 110 20.84 3.12 -7.78
N LYS A 111 21.23 2.36 -6.74
CA LYS A 111 20.30 1.76 -5.79
C LYS A 111 19.34 2.78 -5.17
N LEU A 112 19.81 4.00 -4.90
CA LEU A 112 19.03 5.08 -4.30
C LEU A 112 17.94 5.64 -5.24
N HIS A 113 18.07 5.42 -6.55
CA HIS A 113 17.18 5.97 -7.58
C HIS A 113 16.22 4.94 -8.16
N ARG A 114 16.27 3.70 -7.66
CA ARG A 114 15.51 2.54 -8.19
C ARG A 114 14.01 2.79 -8.33
N GLN A 115 13.41 3.53 -7.40
CA GLN A 115 11.98 3.85 -7.37
C GLN A 115 11.47 4.60 -8.61
N GLY A 116 12.32 5.40 -9.25
CA GLY A 116 11.98 6.12 -10.48
C GLY A 116 12.56 5.49 -11.74
N SER A 117 13.39 4.45 -11.61
CA SER A 117 14.17 3.89 -12.71
C SER A 117 13.37 2.87 -13.51
N LEU A 118 12.97 3.23 -14.72
CA LEU A 118 12.26 2.33 -15.63
C LEU A 118 13.08 1.07 -15.95
N ILE A 119 14.41 1.19 -16.00
CA ILE A 119 15.32 0.06 -16.19
C ILE A 119 15.21 -0.94 -15.03
N TYR A 120 15.25 -0.44 -13.79
CA TYR A 120 15.16 -1.30 -12.61
C TYR A 120 13.77 -1.94 -12.50
N LEU A 121 12.72 -1.13 -12.69
CA LEU A 121 11.34 -1.59 -12.61
C LEU A 121 11.01 -2.62 -13.70
N PHE A 122 11.56 -2.46 -14.91
CA PHE A 122 11.38 -3.44 -15.96
C PHE A 122 12.11 -4.76 -15.67
N LYS A 123 13.34 -4.71 -15.16
CA LYS A 123 14.05 -5.92 -14.69
C LYS A 123 13.27 -6.65 -13.60
N ALA A 124 12.73 -5.92 -12.63
CA ALA A 124 11.87 -6.48 -11.59
C ALA A 124 10.63 -7.17 -12.17
N TYR A 125 9.98 -6.53 -13.15
CA TYR A 125 8.83 -7.10 -13.86
C TYR A 125 9.16 -8.41 -14.58
N ILE A 126 10.26 -8.47 -15.33
CA ILE A 126 10.69 -9.70 -16.02
C ILE A 126 10.96 -10.82 -15.03
N ASN A 127 11.75 -10.55 -13.99
CA ASN A 127 12.06 -11.55 -12.96
C ASN A 127 10.80 -12.10 -12.28
N MET A 128 9.81 -11.23 -12.05
CA MET A 128 8.54 -11.62 -11.45
C MET A 128 7.72 -12.55 -12.36
N LEU A 129 7.67 -12.26 -13.67
CA LEU A 129 7.01 -13.16 -14.65
C LEU A 129 7.65 -14.55 -14.66
N ASP A 130 8.97 -14.63 -14.49
CA ASP A 130 9.71 -15.90 -14.55
C ASP A 130 9.58 -16.72 -13.25
N SER A 131 9.35 -16.08 -12.10
CA SER A 131 9.53 -16.72 -10.79
C SER A 131 8.34 -16.70 -9.84
N PHE A 132 7.37 -15.79 -10.02
CA PHE A 132 6.23 -15.66 -9.09
C PHE A 132 4.99 -16.36 -9.61
N GLU A 133 4.55 -17.42 -8.91
CA GLU A 133 3.31 -18.18 -9.16
C GLU A 133 3.05 -18.57 -10.65
N LYS A 134 4.09 -18.57 -11.50
CA LYS A 134 3.98 -18.75 -12.97
C LYS A 134 2.94 -17.81 -13.61
N ILE A 135 2.82 -16.58 -13.11
CA ILE A 135 1.86 -15.62 -13.64
C ILE A 135 2.22 -15.19 -15.05
N THR A 136 1.21 -14.91 -15.87
CA THR A 136 1.39 -14.36 -17.21
C THR A 136 1.18 -12.84 -17.24
N PRO A 137 1.71 -12.12 -18.25
CA PRO A 137 1.54 -10.67 -18.37
C PRO A 137 0.09 -10.18 -18.32
N ASP A 138 -0.88 -10.96 -18.79
CA ASP A 138 -2.30 -10.61 -18.79
C ASP A 138 -2.98 -10.78 -17.43
N GLN A 139 -2.34 -11.49 -16.49
CA GLN A 139 -2.81 -11.62 -15.11
C GLN A 139 -2.42 -10.41 -14.24
N ILE A 140 -1.58 -9.51 -14.74
CA ILE A 140 -1.14 -8.32 -14.00
C ILE A 140 -2.01 -7.15 -14.43
N LEU A 141 -2.79 -6.59 -13.51
CA LEU A 141 -3.60 -5.41 -13.79
C LEU A 141 -2.74 -4.13 -13.74
N ASP A 142 -1.97 -3.95 -12.68
CA ASP A 142 -1.05 -2.83 -12.53
C ASP A 142 0.16 -3.12 -11.64
N LEU A 143 1.18 -2.27 -11.83
CA LEU A 143 2.41 -2.18 -11.06
C LEU A 143 2.49 -0.75 -10.54
N THR A 144 2.29 -0.55 -9.24
CA THR A 144 2.17 0.80 -8.67
C THR A 144 3.44 1.20 -7.91
N ILE A 145 3.99 2.37 -8.25
CA ILE A 145 5.00 3.05 -7.42
C ILE A 145 4.27 4.03 -6.52
N PHE A 146 4.18 3.71 -5.24
CA PHE A 146 3.46 4.47 -4.24
C PHE A 146 4.44 5.33 -3.44
N THR A 147 4.38 6.65 -3.58
CA THR A 147 5.34 7.56 -2.94
C THR A 147 4.76 8.91 -2.56
N ASN A 148 5.22 9.48 -1.45
CA ASN A 148 4.88 10.87 -1.08
C ASN A 148 5.76 11.92 -1.79
N MET A 149 6.73 11.46 -2.59
CA MET A 149 7.48 12.33 -3.50
C MET A 149 6.58 12.87 -4.61
N ASP A 150 6.98 13.99 -5.18
CA ASP A 150 6.41 14.47 -6.45
C ASP A 150 7.20 13.86 -7.63
N ILE A 151 6.66 13.97 -8.83
CA ILE A 151 7.33 13.63 -10.07
C ILE A 151 7.40 14.89 -10.95
N GLU A 152 8.57 15.12 -11.53
CA GLU A 152 8.69 16.14 -12.55
C GLU A 152 7.72 15.83 -13.69
N ALA A 153 7.00 16.84 -14.18
CA ALA A 153 6.03 16.68 -15.24
C ALA A 153 6.75 16.28 -16.55
N PHE A 154 6.99 14.98 -16.73
CA PHE A 154 7.54 14.47 -17.97
C PHE A 154 6.47 14.54 -19.05
N ASN A 155 6.87 14.94 -20.25
CA ASN A 155 5.98 15.08 -21.40
C ASN A 155 5.31 13.77 -21.87
N PHE A 156 5.70 12.62 -21.33
CA PHE A 156 5.12 11.32 -21.60
C PHE A 156 4.34 10.75 -20.40
N LEU A 157 4.15 11.53 -19.33
CA LEU A 157 3.26 11.15 -18.24
C LEU A 157 1.90 11.80 -18.41
N VAL A 158 0.85 11.00 -18.34
CA VAL A 158 -0.54 11.46 -18.43
C VAL A 158 -1.27 11.16 -17.13
N PRO A 159 -2.05 12.13 -16.59
CA PRO A 159 -2.85 11.90 -15.40
C PRO A 159 -3.91 10.84 -15.68
N VAL A 160 -4.25 10.05 -14.66
CA VAL A 160 -5.34 9.06 -14.73
C VAL A 160 -6.24 9.19 -13.50
N GLU A 161 -7.46 8.67 -13.61
CA GLU A 161 -8.44 8.69 -12.52
C GLU A 161 -7.90 8.04 -11.23
N ASN A 162 -8.39 8.49 -10.09
CA ASN A 162 -8.01 7.96 -8.79
C ASN A 162 -8.40 6.48 -8.63
N ASP A 163 -7.62 5.75 -7.84
CA ASP A 163 -7.88 4.35 -7.54
C ASP A 163 -8.88 4.22 -6.40
N ARG A 164 -9.91 3.38 -6.54
CA ARG A 164 -10.89 3.20 -5.45
C ARG A 164 -10.32 2.44 -4.25
N LEU A 165 -9.29 1.63 -4.46
CA LEU A 165 -8.65 0.86 -3.38
C LEU A 165 -7.46 1.60 -2.80
N TYR A 166 -6.63 2.20 -3.64
CA TYR A 166 -5.36 2.81 -3.22
C TYR A 166 -5.40 4.33 -3.09
N GLY A 167 -6.42 4.99 -3.66
CA GLY A 167 -6.53 6.44 -3.68
C GLY A 167 -7.07 7.02 -2.37
N PHE A 168 -6.77 8.30 -2.17
CA PHE A 168 -7.28 9.12 -1.07
C PHE A 168 -8.05 10.30 -1.66
N GLU A 169 -9.09 10.77 -0.97
CA GLU A 169 -9.75 12.02 -1.38
C GLU A 169 -8.73 13.16 -1.32
N GLU A 170 -8.70 13.99 -2.37
CA GLU A 170 -7.85 15.19 -2.50
C GLU A 170 -6.32 14.97 -2.47
N LYS A 171 -5.86 13.72 -2.33
CA LYS A 171 -4.43 13.36 -2.31
C LYS A 171 -4.12 12.20 -3.26
N GLY A 172 -2.84 12.08 -3.60
CA GLY A 172 -2.35 10.95 -4.36
C GLY A 172 -2.62 11.04 -5.87
N LYS A 173 -1.87 11.92 -6.57
CA LYS A 173 -1.98 12.03 -8.03
C LYS A 173 -1.50 10.73 -8.68
N ARG A 174 -2.17 10.33 -9.76
CA ARG A 174 -1.82 9.14 -10.54
C ARG A 174 -1.39 9.52 -11.94
N TYR A 175 -0.27 8.94 -12.37
CA TYR A 175 0.24 9.09 -13.72
C TYR A 175 0.51 7.72 -14.35
N ARG A 176 0.22 7.62 -15.65
CA ARG A 176 0.65 6.52 -16.52
C ARG A 176 1.55 7.06 -17.63
N ILE A 177 2.27 6.15 -18.27
CA ILE A 177 3.11 6.46 -19.41
C ILE A 177 2.26 6.49 -20.69
N ASP A 178 2.26 7.61 -21.40
CA ASP A 178 1.93 7.65 -22.81
C ASP A 178 3.06 7.01 -23.60
N ILE A 179 2.82 5.78 -24.04
CA ILE A 179 3.79 4.96 -24.78
C ILE A 179 4.18 5.63 -26.10
N GLN A 180 3.24 6.32 -26.78
CA GLN A 180 3.54 6.97 -28.05
C GLN A 180 4.44 8.20 -27.83
N ALA A 181 4.19 8.97 -26.77
CA ALA A 181 5.09 10.04 -26.38
C ALA A 181 6.46 9.51 -25.93
N LEU A 182 6.50 8.40 -25.18
CA LEU A 182 7.76 7.80 -24.71
C LEU A 182 8.59 7.24 -25.87
N LYS A 183 7.97 6.66 -26.90
CA LYS A 183 8.67 6.15 -28.11
C LYS A 183 9.49 7.24 -28.81
N LYS A 184 9.14 8.51 -28.65
CA LYS A 184 9.92 9.67 -29.14
C LYS A 184 11.20 9.93 -28.31
N LYS A 185 11.47 9.16 -27.26
CA LYS A 185 12.67 9.23 -26.39
C LYS A 185 13.55 7.99 -26.63
N PRO A 186 14.37 7.97 -27.71
CA PRO A 186 15.02 6.75 -28.18
C PRO A 186 15.94 6.10 -27.14
N ARG A 187 16.61 6.90 -26.29
CA ARG A 187 17.49 6.39 -25.24
C ARG A 187 16.77 5.47 -24.24
N ILE A 188 15.56 5.83 -23.82
CA ILE A 188 14.81 5.03 -22.84
C ILE A 188 14.40 3.69 -23.48
N MET A 189 13.84 3.74 -24.68
CA MET A 189 13.41 2.53 -25.41
C MET A 189 14.59 1.58 -25.68
N LEU A 190 15.72 2.09 -26.13
CA LEU A 190 16.94 1.29 -26.35
C LEU A 190 17.37 0.54 -25.08
N CYS A 191 17.33 1.20 -23.92
CA CYS A 191 17.66 0.55 -22.64
C CYS A 191 16.67 -0.57 -22.27
N LEU A 192 15.38 -0.42 -22.59
CA LEU A 192 14.38 -1.46 -22.33
C LEU A 192 14.57 -2.66 -23.26
N TYR A 193 14.82 -2.44 -24.56
CA TYR A 193 15.12 -3.52 -25.50
C TYR A 193 16.39 -4.31 -25.13
N HIS A 194 17.41 -3.64 -24.57
CA HIS A 194 18.60 -4.34 -24.06
C HIS A 194 18.33 -5.28 -22.89
N ILE A 195 17.23 -5.08 -22.14
CA ILE A 195 16.83 -5.98 -21.06
C ILE A 195 16.05 -7.18 -21.62
N LYS A 196 15.10 -6.92 -22.51
CA LYS A 196 14.25 -7.94 -23.13
C LYS A 196 13.82 -7.43 -24.50
N GLU A 197 14.32 -8.07 -25.55
CA GLU A 197 13.99 -7.71 -26.94
C GLU A 197 12.60 -8.25 -27.33
N ASP A 198 11.55 -7.71 -26.70
CA ASP A 198 10.16 -8.07 -26.96
C ASP A 198 9.25 -6.84 -26.78
N GLU A 199 8.75 -6.33 -27.90
CA GLU A 199 7.91 -5.12 -27.95
C GLU A 199 6.59 -5.28 -27.19
N ASN A 200 6.02 -6.49 -27.19
CA ASN A 200 4.75 -6.77 -26.51
C ASN A 200 4.95 -6.78 -25.00
N ILE A 201 6.06 -7.35 -24.53
CA ILE A 201 6.40 -7.36 -23.10
C ILE A 201 6.76 -5.95 -22.61
N ILE A 202 7.54 -5.19 -23.37
CA ILE A 202 7.88 -3.79 -23.03
C ILE A 202 6.61 -2.93 -22.98
N SER A 203 5.81 -2.95 -24.04
CA SER A 203 4.56 -2.18 -24.12
C SER A 203 3.56 -2.63 -23.04
N GLY A 204 3.55 -3.94 -22.74
CA GLY A 204 2.73 -4.53 -21.70
C GLY A 204 3.12 -4.06 -20.30
N PHE A 205 4.42 -3.92 -20.02
CA PHE A 205 4.96 -3.35 -18.78
C PHE A 205 4.62 -1.86 -18.65
N LEU A 206 4.96 -1.06 -19.67
CA LEU A 206 4.77 0.40 -19.64
C LEU A 206 3.30 0.79 -19.43
N ARG A 207 2.36 0.02 -19.99
CA ARG A 207 0.92 0.24 -19.82
C ARG A 207 0.43 -0.02 -18.39
N LYS A 208 1.07 -0.95 -17.69
CA LYS A 208 0.69 -1.39 -16.34
C LYS A 208 1.35 -0.56 -15.25
N LEU A 209 2.48 0.08 -15.55
CA LEU A 209 3.20 0.91 -14.59
C LEU A 209 2.41 2.19 -14.27
N VAL A 210 2.17 2.41 -12.98
CA VAL A 210 1.44 3.56 -12.44
C VAL A 210 2.32 4.25 -11.40
N PHE A 211 2.53 5.55 -11.56
CA PHE A 211 3.16 6.39 -10.54
C PHE A 211 2.06 7.03 -9.70
N MET A 212 2.02 6.70 -8.42
CA MET A 212 1.09 7.26 -7.44
C MET A 212 1.87 8.14 -6.47
N VAL A 213 1.86 9.44 -6.75
CA VAL A 213 2.73 10.46 -6.14
C VAL A 213 1.94 11.36 -5.19
N HIS A 214 2.61 12.16 -4.37
CA HIS A 214 1.97 12.99 -3.33
C HIS A 214 1.04 12.19 -2.39
N GLN A 215 1.47 11.00 -2.02
CA GLN A 215 0.80 10.21 -0.98
C GLN A 215 0.83 10.93 0.37
N PRO A 216 -0.19 10.73 1.24
CA PRO A 216 -0.23 11.33 2.56
C PRO A 216 0.99 10.93 3.41
N SER A 217 1.37 11.80 4.32
CA SER A 217 2.34 11.46 5.37
C SER A 217 1.77 10.41 6.33
N GLU A 218 2.62 9.85 7.19
CA GLU A 218 2.25 8.81 8.15
C GLU A 218 1.12 9.22 9.12
N HIS A 219 1.08 10.49 9.52
CA HIS A 219 0.03 11.03 10.38
C HIS A 219 -1.27 11.22 9.61
N GLU A 220 -1.20 11.89 8.47
CA GLU A 220 -2.36 12.16 7.62
C GLU A 220 -3.02 10.86 7.13
N LEU A 221 -2.21 9.82 6.87
CA LEU A 221 -2.72 8.50 6.46
C LEU A 221 -3.64 7.90 7.53
N GLU A 222 -3.27 8.01 8.81
CA GLU A 222 -4.07 7.50 9.92
C GLU A 222 -5.38 8.27 10.06
N GLU A 223 -5.33 9.60 10.02
CA GLU A 223 -6.53 10.46 10.05
C GLU A 223 -7.49 10.12 8.91
N LEU A 224 -6.98 9.89 7.70
CA LEU A 224 -7.78 9.50 6.53
C LEU A 224 -8.44 8.12 6.71
N ILE A 225 -7.72 7.15 7.28
CA ILE A 225 -8.28 5.82 7.55
C ILE A 225 -9.41 5.91 8.57
N ILE A 226 -9.18 6.60 9.69
CA ILE A 226 -10.15 6.78 10.76
C ILE A 226 -11.39 7.52 10.25
N ALA A 227 -11.21 8.57 9.45
CA ALA A 227 -12.31 9.31 8.86
C ALA A 227 -13.17 8.44 7.92
N ASP A 228 -12.54 7.60 7.08
CA ASP A 228 -13.29 6.69 6.19
C ASP A 228 -14.00 5.59 7.00
N MET A 229 -13.39 5.09 8.08
CA MET A 229 -14.05 4.16 9.01
C MET A 229 -15.23 4.81 9.75
N GLY A 230 -15.17 6.12 10.01
CA GLY A 230 -16.26 6.90 10.60
C GLY A 230 -17.54 6.91 9.78
N LYS A 231 -17.46 6.57 8.48
CA LYS A 231 -18.64 6.36 7.61
C LYS A 231 -19.41 5.08 7.99
N THR A 232 -18.78 4.15 8.72
CA THR A 232 -19.37 2.87 9.14
C THR A 232 -19.55 2.77 10.65
N PHE A 233 -18.60 3.27 11.44
CA PHE A 233 -18.58 3.13 12.89
C PHE A 233 -18.67 4.49 13.59
N ASN A 234 -19.46 4.57 14.66
CA ASN A 234 -19.57 5.78 15.48
C ASN A 234 -18.32 6.05 16.34
N THR A 235 -17.50 5.02 16.60
CA THR A 235 -16.24 5.11 17.35
C THR A 235 -15.09 4.53 16.52
N PRO A 236 -14.73 5.16 15.39
CA PRO A 236 -13.84 4.57 14.39
C PRO A 236 -12.42 4.32 14.91
N GLN A 237 -11.92 5.15 15.85
CA GLN A 237 -10.60 4.94 16.48
C GLN A 237 -10.44 3.53 17.06
N ILE A 238 -11.43 3.00 17.79
CA ILE A 238 -11.34 1.68 18.41
C ILE A 238 -11.20 0.57 17.35
N PHE A 239 -11.94 0.69 16.25
CA PHE A 239 -11.87 -0.26 15.14
C PHE A 239 -10.56 -0.13 14.37
N TYR A 240 -10.09 1.10 14.15
CA TYR A 240 -8.79 1.36 13.53
C TYR A 240 -7.65 0.77 14.35
N ASP A 241 -7.56 1.08 15.65
CA ASP A 241 -6.47 0.64 16.52
C ASP A 241 -6.40 -0.89 16.60
N ASN A 242 -7.57 -1.54 16.72
CA ASN A 242 -7.63 -3.00 16.75
C ASN A 242 -7.26 -3.60 15.39
N LEU A 243 -7.80 -3.07 14.28
CA LEU A 243 -7.42 -3.57 12.96
C LEU A 243 -5.93 -3.38 12.70
N TYR A 244 -5.38 -2.19 12.97
CA TYR A 244 -3.95 -1.89 12.83
C TYR A 244 -3.07 -2.84 13.65
N LYS A 245 -3.44 -3.11 14.92
CA LYS A 245 -2.75 -4.11 15.74
C LYS A 245 -2.77 -5.50 15.10
N ASN A 246 -3.92 -5.94 14.58
CA ASN A 246 -4.03 -7.24 13.92
C ASN A 246 -3.24 -7.29 12.60
N MET A 247 -3.17 -6.18 11.87
CA MET A 247 -2.35 -6.05 10.68
C MET A 247 -0.86 -6.14 11.00
N ILE A 248 -0.39 -5.53 12.09
CA ILE A 248 0.99 -5.73 12.58
C ILE A 248 1.24 -7.21 12.89
N ASN A 249 0.34 -7.83 13.66
CA ASN A 249 0.49 -9.23 14.05
C ASN A 249 0.58 -10.15 12.82
N TRP A 250 -0.27 -9.93 11.82
CA TRP A 250 -0.23 -10.68 10.56
C TRP A 250 1.04 -10.40 9.75
N PHE A 251 1.43 -9.13 9.61
CA PHE A 251 2.60 -8.72 8.83
C PHE A 251 3.91 -9.34 9.36
N LEU A 252 3.98 -9.60 10.67
CA LEU A 252 5.14 -10.21 11.32
C LEU A 252 5.13 -11.75 11.31
N ILE A 253 4.10 -12.41 10.78
CA ILE A 253 4.06 -13.88 10.72
C ILE A 253 5.09 -14.36 9.70
N TYR A 254 6.07 -15.12 10.19
CA TYR A 254 7.06 -15.80 9.37
C TYR A 254 7.40 -17.15 9.99
N ASP A 255 7.02 -18.22 9.31
CA ASP A 255 7.25 -19.59 9.77
C ASP A 255 7.85 -20.45 8.65
N GLY A 256 8.97 -21.10 8.93
CA GLY A 256 9.64 -22.00 7.99
C GLY A 256 9.95 -21.39 6.62
N GLY A 257 10.23 -20.08 6.54
CA GLY A 257 10.48 -19.39 5.27
C GLY A 257 9.22 -18.88 4.55
N LYS A 258 8.05 -18.93 5.17
CA LYS A 258 6.76 -18.61 4.55
C LYS A 258 5.97 -17.62 5.39
N ALA A 259 5.17 -16.80 4.71
CA ALA A 259 4.19 -15.91 5.31
C ALA A 259 2.79 -16.21 4.75
N PRO A 260 1.73 -16.11 5.57
CA PRO A 260 0.36 -16.36 5.12
C PRO A 260 -0.19 -15.16 4.34
N TYR A 261 -1.09 -15.45 3.39
CA TYR A 261 -1.95 -14.41 2.82
C TYR A 261 -2.93 -13.88 3.88
N LEU A 262 -3.15 -12.57 3.92
CA LEU A 262 -4.30 -11.99 4.59
C LEU A 262 -5.53 -12.15 3.69
N THR A 263 -6.64 -12.58 4.28
CA THR A 263 -7.90 -12.80 3.55
C THR A 263 -9.03 -11.97 4.12
N LYS A 264 -10.11 -11.88 3.35
CA LYS A 264 -11.38 -11.27 3.79
C LYS A 264 -11.89 -11.85 5.11
N ASP A 265 -11.81 -13.16 5.29
CA ASP A 265 -12.33 -13.82 6.50
C ASP A 265 -11.49 -13.48 7.73
N CYS A 266 -10.16 -13.40 7.59
CA CYS A 266 -9.28 -12.93 8.66
C CYS A 266 -9.68 -11.53 9.14
N VAL A 267 -9.82 -10.58 8.22
CA VAL A 267 -10.19 -9.19 8.57
C VAL A 267 -11.59 -9.13 9.19
N LYS A 268 -12.55 -9.86 8.62
CA LYS A 268 -13.92 -9.94 9.12
C LYS A 268 -13.97 -10.48 10.56
N GLU A 269 -13.16 -11.48 10.87
CA GLU A 269 -13.07 -12.04 12.21
C GLU A 269 -12.53 -11.02 13.22
N HIS A 270 -11.47 -10.28 12.87
CA HIS A 270 -10.92 -9.21 13.71
C HIS A 270 -11.95 -8.10 14.00
N LEU A 271 -12.68 -7.66 12.98
CA LEU A 271 -13.73 -6.65 13.13
C LEU A 271 -14.88 -7.16 14.02
N LYS A 272 -15.31 -8.41 13.84
CA LYS A 272 -16.34 -9.04 14.69
C LYS A 272 -15.91 -9.19 16.14
N LYS A 273 -14.65 -9.57 16.39
CA LYS A 273 -14.09 -9.64 17.74
C LYS A 273 -14.09 -8.27 18.41
N THR A 274 -13.73 -7.22 17.67
CA THR A 274 -13.79 -5.83 18.16
C THR A 274 -15.22 -5.44 18.53
N GLU A 275 -16.19 -5.75 17.68
CA GLU A 275 -17.61 -5.48 17.93
C GLU A 275 -18.12 -6.23 19.17
N ALA A 276 -17.72 -7.49 19.35
CA ALA A 276 -18.09 -8.29 20.52
C ALA A 276 -17.55 -7.69 21.82
N VAL A 277 -16.26 -7.31 21.85
CA VAL A 277 -15.65 -6.63 23.01
C VAL A 277 -16.36 -5.32 23.31
N MET A 278 -16.70 -4.51 22.29
CA MET A 278 -17.43 -3.26 22.49
C MET A 278 -18.84 -3.48 23.05
N LYS A 279 -19.51 -4.58 22.71
CA LYS A 279 -20.83 -4.94 23.27
C LYS A 279 -20.71 -5.37 24.73
N GLU A 280 -19.64 -6.09 25.08
CA GLU A 280 -19.36 -6.51 26.46
C GLU A 280 -19.06 -5.28 27.34
N VAL A 281 -18.16 -4.40 26.90
CA VAL A 281 -17.76 -3.20 27.64
C VAL A 281 -18.94 -2.28 27.95
N LYS A 282 -19.93 -2.17 27.06
CA LYS A 282 -21.15 -1.38 27.31
C LYS A 282 -21.96 -1.86 28.52
N ASN A 283 -21.78 -3.11 28.93
CA ASN A 283 -22.54 -3.74 30.01
C ASN A 283 -21.70 -3.94 31.28
N THR A 284 -20.48 -3.40 31.34
CA THR A 284 -19.54 -3.59 32.45
C THR A 284 -19.02 -2.26 32.96
N GLU A 285 -18.73 -2.18 34.26
CA GLU A 285 -18.00 -1.04 34.82
C GLU A 285 -16.60 -0.94 34.18
N ILE A 286 -16.26 0.27 33.72
CA ILE A 286 -15.03 0.54 32.95
C ILE A 286 -13.79 0.52 33.86
N PHE A 287 -13.96 0.86 35.13
CA PHE A 287 -12.86 0.97 36.09
C PHE A 287 -12.95 -0.19 37.08
N VAL A 288 -11.83 -0.91 37.22
CA VAL A 288 -11.64 -1.81 38.36
C VAL A 288 -11.20 -0.93 39.52
N ASP A 289 -11.86 -1.03 40.68
CA ASP A 289 -11.40 -0.39 41.92
C ASP A 289 -10.01 -0.92 42.26
N CYS A 290 -8.98 -0.18 41.85
CA CYS A 290 -7.59 -0.52 42.08
C CYS A 290 -7.06 0.38 43.21
N PRO A 291 -6.80 -0.14 44.41
CA PRO A 291 -6.41 0.66 45.58
C PRO A 291 -5.03 1.33 45.46
N VAL A 292 -4.26 1.02 44.41
CA VAL A 292 -2.82 1.31 44.33
C VAL A 292 -2.51 2.51 43.42
N LEU A 293 -3.46 3.02 42.64
CA LEU A 293 -3.24 4.16 41.75
C LEU A 293 -4.47 5.08 41.70
N ASN A 294 -4.35 6.30 42.22
CA ASN A 294 -5.32 7.41 42.11
C ASN A 294 -5.64 7.84 40.66
N LEU A 295 -5.11 7.15 39.65
CA LEU A 295 -5.27 7.46 38.24
C LEU A 295 -6.74 7.40 37.79
N SER A 296 -7.55 6.50 38.38
CA SER A 296 -8.98 6.42 38.11
C SER A 296 -9.70 7.71 38.52
N ASP A 297 -9.38 8.24 39.70
CA ASP A 297 -10.00 9.47 40.22
C ASP A 297 -9.47 10.71 39.48
N GLU A 298 -8.19 10.74 39.12
CA GLU A 298 -7.61 11.79 38.27
C GLU A 298 -8.25 11.85 36.88
N LEU A 299 -8.52 10.69 36.25
CA LEU A 299 -9.16 10.63 34.94
C LEU A 299 -10.65 10.98 35.01
N LYS A 300 -11.37 10.59 36.08
CA LYS A 300 -12.76 11.01 36.33
C LYS A 300 -12.89 12.52 36.49
N LEU A 301 -11.90 13.18 37.10
CA LEU A 301 -11.86 14.64 37.23
C LEU A 301 -11.62 15.35 35.89
N LEU A 302 -10.96 14.69 34.94
CA LEU A 302 -10.67 15.23 33.60
C LEU A 302 -11.80 15.02 32.59
N SER A 303 -12.74 14.11 32.84
CA SER A 303 -13.84 13.79 31.94
C SER A 303 -15.03 14.77 31.96
N LEU A 304 -14.78 16.08 32.13
CA LEU A 304 -15.79 17.15 32.09
C LEU A 304 -16.25 17.50 30.67
#